data_AF-A0A842MA31-F1
#
_entry.id   AF-A0A842MA31-F1
#
_cell.length_a   1.000
_cell.length_b   1.000
_cell.length_c   1.000
_cell.angle_alpha   90.00
_cell.angle_beta   90.00
_cell.angle_gamma   90.00
#
_symmetry.space_group_name_H-M   'P 1'
#
loop_
_entity.id
_entity.type
_entity.pdbx_description
1 polymer ?
#
loop_
_entity_poly.entity_id
_entity_poly.type
_entity_poly.pdbx_seq_one_letter_code
_entity_poly.pdbx_strand_id
1 'polypeptide(L)'
;MRIGVVVHGPEAIDTGLAIQVIDLLSNFGEVKAYVGGATGIIAVIDAGLEQRIDISRTEKPSEAISRLDPESTHLILVNYCKREETGIAFGRAVASRAKITKPLVQVDNNFVISWNADGEELAREISDKLSKKIIVPTKNENKTPPNVRRVVGVAKGENVWVNGTVIGRAKSEVVELYQGRDGKIQFSGVEVKEHVLNRLENLDIEKAIIRSGVIRRTSREPRSMPTKKKKVVCIIDHDAERLAHKFRDASAVVTIGDDTTRVAGDLLSRYDIPIIGITDGDEDGICSDRNLAPGSVILTLEKGMDDVAAKVIKKQIFKDENEIPFRSLNDLELMVMEALSAVPTKSVERVPPRSDW
;
A
#
# COMPACT_ATOMS: atom_id res chain seq x y z
N MET A 1 6.35 31.09 2.17
CA MET A 1 6.36 30.00 3.19
C MET A 1 7.23 28.84 2.70
N ARG A 2 7.70 27.95 3.60
CA ARG A 2 8.20 26.61 3.24
C ARG A 2 7.13 25.59 3.63
N ILE A 3 6.58 24.86 2.66
CA ILE A 3 5.39 24.04 2.84
C ILE A 3 5.73 22.58 2.53
N GLY A 4 5.65 21.73 3.54
CA GLY A 4 5.80 20.28 3.38
C GLY A 4 4.44 19.64 3.11
N VAL A 5 4.28 18.96 1.98
CA VAL A 5 3.03 18.28 1.60
C VAL A 5 3.24 16.78 1.64
N VAL A 6 2.42 16.07 2.41
CA VAL A 6 2.38 14.60 2.42
C VAL A 6 1.06 14.15 1.81
N VAL A 7 1.16 13.46 0.68
CA VAL A 7 0.02 12.88 -0.02
C VAL A 7 -0.19 11.45 0.47
N HIS A 8 -1.44 11.12 0.82
CA HIS A 8 -1.83 9.79 1.26
C HIS A 8 -2.83 9.15 0.31
N GLY A 9 -2.46 7.94 -0.15
CA GLY A 9 -3.30 7.09 -0.98
C GLY A 9 -3.28 7.48 -2.46
N PRO A 10 -3.53 6.51 -3.35
CA PRO A 10 -3.59 6.75 -4.79
C PRO A 10 -4.76 7.64 -5.18
N GLU A 11 -5.88 7.60 -4.45
CA GLU A 11 -7.08 8.37 -4.82
C GLU A 11 -6.86 9.88 -4.78
N ALA A 12 -6.02 10.38 -3.86
CA ALA A 12 -5.67 11.80 -3.82
C ALA A 12 -4.91 12.25 -5.08
N ILE A 13 -4.18 11.34 -5.73
CA ILE A 13 -3.42 11.60 -6.96
C ILE A 13 -4.33 11.44 -8.18
N ASP A 14 -5.04 10.31 -8.26
CA ASP A 14 -5.87 9.96 -9.42
C ASP A 14 -7.00 10.95 -9.66
N THR A 15 -7.56 11.50 -8.59
CA THR A 15 -8.65 12.50 -8.66
C THR A 15 -8.15 13.91 -8.96
N GLY A 16 -6.84 14.14 -8.96
CA GLY A 16 -6.23 15.46 -9.13
C GLY A 16 -6.21 16.33 -7.87
N LEU A 17 -6.74 15.86 -6.73
CA LEU A 17 -6.73 16.63 -5.48
C LEU A 17 -5.32 17.04 -5.06
N ALA A 18 -4.35 16.12 -5.14
CA ALA A 18 -2.97 16.39 -4.77
C ALA A 18 -2.37 17.53 -5.59
N ILE A 19 -2.56 17.53 -6.92
CA ILE A 19 -1.99 18.58 -7.78
C ILE A 19 -2.71 19.92 -7.58
N GLN A 20 -4.04 19.91 -7.40
CA GLN A 20 -4.81 21.12 -7.07
C GLN A 20 -4.29 21.77 -5.77
N VAL A 21 -4.04 20.97 -4.74
CA VAL A 21 -3.50 21.46 -3.47
C VAL A 21 -2.08 21.98 -3.64
N ILE A 22 -1.20 21.26 -4.33
CA ILE A 22 0.19 21.70 -4.56
C ILE A 22 0.23 23.01 -5.36
N ASP A 23 -0.54 23.13 -6.44
CA ASP A 23 -0.61 24.33 -7.27
C ASP A 23 -1.17 25.53 -6.50
N LEU A 24 -2.19 25.29 -5.66
CA LEU A 24 -2.71 26.31 -4.76
C LEU A 24 -1.64 26.82 -3.79
N LEU A 25 -0.96 25.89 -3.10
CA LEU A 25 0.06 26.19 -2.07
C LEU A 25 1.29 26.88 -2.64
N SER A 26 1.59 26.64 -3.93
CA SER A 26 2.70 27.31 -4.63
C SER A 26 2.54 28.83 -4.70
N ASN A 27 1.31 29.35 -4.57
CA ASN A 27 1.05 30.79 -4.46
C ASN A 27 1.41 31.36 -3.07
N PHE A 28 1.61 30.51 -2.06
CA PHE A 28 1.95 30.90 -0.69
C PHE A 28 3.44 30.67 -0.36
N GLY A 29 4.15 29.90 -1.17
CA GLY A 29 5.59 29.69 -1.02
C GLY A 29 6.14 28.45 -1.70
N GLU A 30 7.33 28.05 -1.28
CA GLU A 30 8.03 26.86 -1.76
C GLU A 30 7.32 25.60 -1.23
N VAL A 31 6.97 24.68 -2.14
CA VAL A 31 6.28 23.44 -1.84
C VAL A 31 7.20 22.25 -2.06
N LYS A 32 7.40 21.43 -1.03
CA LYS A 32 8.01 20.09 -1.14
C LYS A 32 6.94 19.05 -0.91
N ALA A 33 6.55 18.34 -1.97
CA ALA A 33 5.54 17.30 -1.91
C ALA A 33 6.17 15.90 -1.90
N TYR A 34 5.58 15.00 -1.12
CA TYR A 34 6.05 13.63 -0.94
C TYR A 34 4.85 12.69 -0.87
N VAL A 35 5.00 11.49 -1.44
CA VAL A 35 4.06 10.38 -1.25
C VAL A 35 4.81 9.16 -0.75
N GLY A 36 4.21 8.47 0.21
CA GLY A 36 4.69 7.18 0.70
C GLY A 36 3.70 6.06 0.40
N GLY A 37 4.19 4.82 0.46
CA GLY A 37 3.41 3.62 0.16
C GLY A 37 3.38 3.29 -1.33
N ALA A 38 3.47 2.00 -1.66
CA ALA A 38 3.65 1.57 -3.04
C ALA A 38 2.50 2.00 -3.96
N THR A 39 1.27 2.00 -3.46
CA THR A 39 0.08 2.43 -4.22
C THR A 39 0.09 3.90 -4.58
N GLY A 40 0.47 4.77 -3.64
CA GLY A 40 0.63 6.20 -3.90
C GLY A 40 1.76 6.47 -4.89
N ILE A 41 2.88 5.74 -4.77
CA ILE A 41 4.01 5.85 -5.69
C ILE A 41 3.59 5.48 -7.12
N ILE A 42 2.90 4.35 -7.33
CA ILE A 42 2.47 3.98 -8.68
C ILE A 42 1.41 4.94 -9.24
N ALA A 43 0.56 5.52 -8.41
CA ALA A 43 -0.38 6.54 -8.86
C ALA A 43 0.33 7.82 -9.32
N VAL A 44 1.44 8.22 -8.66
CA VAL A 44 2.30 9.32 -9.15
C VAL A 44 2.94 8.95 -10.50
N ILE A 45 3.40 7.71 -10.67
CA ILE A 45 3.99 7.25 -11.94
C ILE A 45 2.96 7.27 -13.06
N ASP A 46 1.78 6.70 -12.83
CA ASP A 46 0.67 6.67 -13.80
C ASP A 46 0.17 8.09 -14.13
N ALA A 47 0.33 9.04 -13.22
CA ALA A 47 0.00 10.45 -13.44
C ALA A 47 1.13 11.28 -14.07
N GLY A 48 2.36 10.74 -14.17
CA GLY A 48 3.53 11.48 -14.64
C GLY A 48 3.93 12.64 -13.73
N LEU A 49 3.72 12.50 -12.41
CA LEU A 49 3.92 13.55 -11.41
C LEU A 49 5.23 13.42 -10.61
N GLU A 50 6.16 12.57 -11.04
CA GLU A 50 7.41 12.26 -10.32
C GLU A 50 8.33 13.50 -10.17
N GLN A 51 8.17 14.51 -11.03
CA GLN A 51 8.88 15.79 -10.95
C GLN A 51 8.22 16.78 -9.98
N ARG A 52 6.99 16.50 -9.54
CA ARG A 52 6.20 17.36 -8.63
C ARG A 52 6.07 16.75 -7.24
N ILE A 53 6.08 15.42 -7.14
CA ILE A 53 5.89 14.66 -5.90
C ILE A 53 7.03 13.66 -5.76
N ASP A 54 7.80 13.77 -4.69
CA ASP A 54 8.90 12.87 -4.37
C ASP A 54 8.37 11.47 -4.00
N ILE A 55 8.87 10.45 -4.71
CA ILE A 55 8.53 9.03 -4.57
C ILE A 55 9.73 8.18 -4.09
N SER A 56 10.80 8.82 -3.61
CA SER A 56 12.07 8.15 -3.29
C SER A 56 12.04 7.33 -2.01
N ARG A 57 11.01 7.47 -1.17
CA ARG A 57 10.89 6.81 0.14
C ARG A 57 9.52 6.14 0.27
N THR A 58 9.43 5.18 1.19
CA THR A 58 8.21 4.42 1.51
C THR A 58 7.83 4.55 2.98
N GLU A 59 7.91 5.78 3.49
CA GLU A 59 7.55 6.13 4.87
C GLU A 59 6.03 6.18 5.07
N LYS A 60 5.56 5.92 6.30
CA LYS A 60 4.17 6.19 6.68
C LYS A 60 3.89 7.69 6.68
N PRO A 61 2.62 8.13 6.50
CA PRO A 61 2.29 9.55 6.52
C PRO A 61 2.77 10.29 7.78
N SER A 62 2.66 9.68 8.96
CA SER A 62 3.16 10.29 10.22
C SER A 62 4.69 10.44 10.25
N GLU A 63 5.42 9.47 9.70
CA GLU A 63 6.88 9.51 9.64
C GLU A 63 7.36 10.60 8.66
N ALA A 64 6.70 10.71 7.50
CA ALA A 64 6.97 11.75 6.53
C ALA A 64 6.67 13.15 7.09
N ILE A 65 5.57 13.32 7.82
CA ILE A 65 5.24 14.57 8.50
C ILE A 65 6.32 14.92 9.54
N SER A 66 6.72 13.99 10.41
CA SER A 66 7.79 14.23 11.40
C SER A 66 9.12 14.60 10.76
N ARG A 67 9.46 14.00 9.61
CA ARG A 67 10.68 14.33 8.86
C ARG A 67 10.63 15.74 8.27
N LEU A 68 9.47 16.16 7.77
CA LEU A 68 9.29 17.47 7.13
C LEU A 68 9.12 18.61 8.15
N ASP A 69 8.66 18.33 9.38
CA ASP A 69 8.42 19.32 10.45
C ASP A 69 9.61 20.28 10.68
N PRO A 70 10.88 19.83 10.84
CA PRO A 70 11.99 20.75 11.08
C PRO A 70 12.36 21.64 9.88
N GLU A 71 12.08 21.20 8.65
CA GLU A 71 12.39 21.96 7.43
C GLU A 71 11.26 22.91 7.01
N SER A 72 10.04 22.67 7.52
CA SER A 72 8.83 23.33 7.08
C SER A 72 8.39 24.46 8.01
N THR A 73 7.70 25.44 7.44
CA THR A 73 6.92 26.41 8.21
C THR A 73 5.47 25.96 8.39
N HIS A 74 4.94 25.19 7.44
CA HIS A 74 3.59 24.63 7.43
C HIS A 74 3.63 23.22 6.86
N LEU A 75 2.77 22.35 7.39
CA LEU A 75 2.62 20.97 6.96
C LEU A 75 1.21 20.75 6.44
N ILE A 76 1.10 20.06 5.31
CA ILE A 76 -0.16 19.74 4.66
C ILE A 76 -0.26 18.22 4.51
N LEU A 77 -1.36 17.66 5.03
CA LEU A 77 -1.72 16.26 4.83
C LEU A 77 -2.83 16.19 3.79
N VAL A 78 -2.54 15.70 2.59
CA VAL A 78 -3.55 15.48 1.54
C VAL A 78 -4.05 14.06 1.62
N ASN A 79 -5.36 13.88 1.71
CA ASN A 79 -6.02 12.58 1.76
C ASN A 79 -7.26 12.56 0.88
N TYR A 80 -7.74 11.37 0.52
CA TYR A 80 -9.01 11.22 -0.18
C TYR A 80 -9.80 10.06 0.43
N CYS A 81 -10.56 10.37 1.48
CA CYS A 81 -11.31 9.37 2.22
C CYS A 81 -12.58 8.91 1.48
N LYS A 82 -13.01 7.68 1.75
CA LYS A 82 -14.33 7.17 1.30
C LYS A 82 -15.48 7.80 2.09
N ARG A 83 -15.23 8.02 3.37
CA ARG A 83 -16.19 8.49 4.37
C ARG A 83 -15.49 9.46 5.31
N GLU A 84 -16.19 10.51 5.70
CA GLU A 84 -15.65 11.59 6.51
C GLU A 84 -15.05 11.11 7.83
N GLU A 85 -15.73 10.19 8.52
CA GLU A 85 -15.27 9.66 9.80
C GLU A 85 -13.92 8.96 9.66
N THR A 86 -13.68 8.31 8.51
CA THR A 86 -12.40 7.66 8.22
C THR A 86 -11.29 8.67 7.95
N GLY A 87 -11.60 9.77 7.25
CA GLY A 87 -10.65 10.85 6.98
C GLY A 87 -10.26 11.61 8.26
N ILE A 88 -11.23 11.88 9.14
CA ILE A 88 -10.99 12.49 10.46
C ILE A 88 -10.14 11.56 11.33
N ALA A 89 -10.51 10.29 11.43
CA ALA A 89 -9.77 9.31 12.23
C ALA A 89 -8.32 9.15 11.73
N PHE A 90 -8.12 9.09 10.41
CA PHE A 90 -6.80 9.02 9.80
C PHE A 90 -5.94 10.25 10.16
N GLY A 91 -6.44 11.46 9.92
CA GLY A 91 -5.70 12.68 10.24
C GLY A 91 -5.33 12.79 11.72
N ARG A 92 -6.26 12.45 12.61
CA ARG A 92 -6.01 12.43 14.06
C ARG A 92 -4.90 11.44 14.42
N ALA A 93 -4.91 10.28 13.78
CA ALA A 93 -3.92 9.23 14.01
C ALA A 93 -2.53 9.60 13.44
N VAL A 94 -2.47 10.43 12.39
CA VAL A 94 -1.22 10.99 11.87
C VAL A 94 -0.71 12.10 12.79
N ALA A 95 -1.54 13.09 13.12
CA ALA A 95 -1.16 14.23 13.95
C ALA A 95 -0.67 13.81 15.34
N SER A 96 -1.35 12.85 15.98
CA SER A 96 -0.95 12.32 17.30
C SER A 96 0.40 11.60 17.30
N ARG A 97 0.71 10.85 16.24
CA ARG A 97 2.00 10.13 16.12
C ARG A 97 3.15 11.03 15.71
N ALA A 98 2.88 12.03 14.88
CA ALA A 98 3.93 12.85 14.29
C ALA A 98 4.58 13.84 15.28
N LYS A 99 3.96 14.09 16.45
CA LYS A 99 4.42 15.03 17.48
C LYS A 99 4.83 16.41 16.89
N ILE A 100 3.95 16.95 16.06
CA ILE A 100 4.19 18.15 15.26
C ILE A 100 4.49 19.39 16.13
N THR A 101 5.38 20.25 15.61
CA THR A 101 5.63 21.59 16.18
C THR A 101 5.15 22.70 15.25
N LYS A 102 4.91 22.38 13.97
CA LYS A 102 4.42 23.33 12.96
C LYS A 102 2.91 23.23 12.76
N PRO A 103 2.28 24.28 12.21
CA PRO A 103 0.92 24.22 11.66
C PRO A 103 0.71 22.96 10.80
N LEU A 104 -0.31 22.16 11.13
CA LEU A 104 -0.70 20.99 10.33
C LEU A 104 -2.14 21.14 9.85
N VAL A 105 -2.32 21.22 8.54
CA VAL A 105 -3.63 21.27 7.91
C VAL A 105 -3.84 20.00 7.09
N GLN A 106 -4.96 19.31 7.31
CA GLN A 106 -5.40 18.24 6.42
C GLN A 106 -6.34 18.80 5.36
N VAL A 107 -6.10 18.44 4.10
CA VAL A 107 -7.00 18.66 2.98
C VAL A 107 -7.49 17.31 2.50
N ASP A 108 -8.79 17.07 2.66
CA ASP A 108 -9.45 15.85 2.22
C ASP A 108 -10.35 16.11 1.00
N ASN A 109 -11.08 15.09 0.54
CA ASN A 109 -11.98 15.17 -0.60
C ASN A 109 -12.97 16.34 -0.49
N ASN A 110 -13.69 16.45 0.62
CA ASN A 110 -14.75 17.46 0.78
C ASN A 110 -14.50 18.46 1.91
N PHE A 111 -13.44 18.29 2.69
CA PHE A 111 -13.21 19.07 3.90
C PHE A 111 -11.75 19.45 4.14
N VAL A 112 -11.55 20.42 5.03
CA VAL A 112 -10.27 20.85 5.55
C VAL A 112 -10.32 20.81 7.08
N ILE A 113 -9.25 20.36 7.72
CA ILE A 113 -9.09 20.34 9.17
C ILE A 113 -7.77 21.00 9.53
N SER A 114 -7.79 21.93 10.50
CA SER A 114 -6.58 22.32 11.21
C SER A 114 -6.39 21.41 12.43
N TRP A 115 -5.21 20.81 12.57
CA TRP A 115 -4.88 19.92 13.70
C TRP A 115 -4.26 20.66 14.89
N ASN A 116 -3.94 21.94 14.74
CA ASN A 116 -3.51 22.86 15.79
C ASN A 116 -3.98 24.30 15.51
N ALA A 117 -3.95 25.17 16.52
CA ALA A 117 -4.44 26.54 16.40
C ALA A 117 -3.69 27.34 15.32
N ASP A 118 -2.38 27.12 15.21
CA ASP A 118 -1.52 27.86 14.27
C ASP A 118 -1.81 27.55 12.79
N GLY A 119 -2.53 26.47 12.48
CA GLY A 119 -2.95 26.14 11.11
C GLY A 119 -4.32 26.69 10.68
N GLU A 120 -5.06 27.34 11.57
CA GLU A 120 -6.45 27.71 11.30
C GLU A 120 -6.61 28.75 10.18
N GLU A 121 -5.68 29.71 10.07
CA GLU A 121 -5.71 30.73 9.02
C GLU A 121 -5.52 30.09 7.64
N LEU A 122 -4.47 29.29 7.48
CA LEU A 122 -4.21 28.56 6.24
C LEU A 122 -5.33 27.57 5.90
N ALA A 123 -5.93 26.93 6.91
CA ALA A 123 -7.08 26.05 6.69
C ALA A 123 -8.29 26.80 6.12
N ARG A 124 -8.57 28.02 6.60
CA ARG A 124 -9.61 28.89 6.05
C ARG A 124 -9.33 29.28 4.60
N GLU A 125 -8.11 29.73 4.30
CA GLU A 125 -7.72 30.10 2.94
C GLU A 125 -7.84 28.93 1.95
N ILE A 126 -7.42 27.73 2.35
CA ILE A 126 -7.55 26.53 1.51
C ILE A 126 -9.02 26.15 1.34
N SER A 127 -9.79 26.20 2.43
CA SER A 127 -11.24 25.90 2.41
C SER A 127 -11.97 26.81 1.42
N ASP A 128 -11.73 28.12 1.48
CA ASP A 128 -12.36 29.10 0.59
C ASP A 128 -11.96 28.87 -0.87
N LYS A 129 -10.65 28.74 -1.14
CA LYS A 129 -10.13 28.59 -2.51
C LYS A 129 -10.48 27.26 -3.17
N LEU A 130 -10.65 26.20 -2.39
CA LEU A 130 -11.05 24.88 -2.89
C LEU A 130 -12.53 24.57 -2.69
N SER A 131 -13.33 25.51 -2.16
CA SER A 131 -14.74 25.31 -1.84
C SER A 131 -15.01 24.06 -0.99
N LYS A 132 -14.18 23.84 0.02
CA LYS A 132 -14.27 22.69 0.96
C LYS A 132 -14.81 23.14 2.29
N LYS A 133 -15.54 22.29 3.02
CA LYS A 133 -16.02 22.64 4.37
C LYS A 133 -14.88 22.59 5.40
N ILE A 134 -14.90 23.47 6.39
CA ILE A 134 -14.02 23.35 7.56
C ILE A 134 -14.67 22.41 8.57
N ILE A 135 -13.90 21.43 9.05
CA ILE A 135 -14.31 20.59 10.18
C ILE A 135 -13.45 20.95 11.39
N VAL A 136 -14.10 21.18 12.53
CA VAL A 136 -13.45 21.30 13.83
C VAL A 136 -13.55 19.94 14.54
N PRO A 137 -12.48 19.14 14.59
CA PRO A 137 -12.55 17.81 15.18
C PRO A 137 -12.83 17.90 16.68
N THR A 138 -13.84 17.16 17.15
CA THR A 138 -14.13 17.11 18.60
C THR A 138 -13.03 16.36 19.35
N LYS A 139 -12.72 16.80 20.58
CA LYS A 139 -11.71 16.16 21.45
C LYS A 139 -12.15 14.78 21.98
N ASN A 140 -13.45 14.46 21.89
CA ASN A 140 -14.08 13.37 22.65
C ASN A 140 -14.45 12.12 21.83
N GLU A 141 -13.94 11.96 20.61
CA GLU A 141 -14.16 10.70 19.88
C GLU A 141 -13.44 9.53 20.57
N ASN A 142 -14.24 8.60 21.09
CA ASN A 142 -13.92 7.32 21.73
C ASN A 142 -12.42 6.97 21.74
N LYS A 143 -11.74 7.29 22.85
CA LYS A 143 -10.38 6.76 23.11
C LYS A 143 -10.42 5.27 22.89
N THR A 144 -9.69 4.81 21.88
CA THR A 144 -9.52 3.38 21.64
C THR A 144 -8.80 2.81 22.87
N PRO A 145 -9.30 1.72 23.47
CA PRO A 145 -8.64 1.12 24.63
C PRO A 145 -7.17 0.76 24.31
N PRO A 146 -6.29 0.72 25.31
CA PRO A 146 -4.95 0.16 25.14
C PRO A 146 -5.04 -1.26 24.55
N ASN A 147 -4.08 -1.64 23.70
CA ASN A 147 -4.05 -2.95 23.03
C ASN A 147 -5.27 -3.26 22.14
N VAL A 148 -5.96 -2.22 21.67
CA VAL A 148 -7.00 -2.32 20.65
C VAL A 148 -6.60 -1.48 19.45
N ARG A 149 -6.70 -2.07 18.26
CA ARG A 149 -6.61 -1.35 16.99
C ARG A 149 -8.00 -1.33 16.37
N ARG A 150 -8.53 -0.13 16.20
CA ARG A 150 -9.86 0.12 15.67
C ARG A 150 -9.78 0.76 14.29
N VAL A 151 -10.60 0.28 13.36
CA VAL A 151 -10.89 0.92 12.08
C VAL A 151 -12.39 1.21 12.05
N VAL A 152 -12.74 2.45 11.75
CA VAL A 152 -14.13 2.92 11.64
C VAL A 152 -14.48 3.19 10.18
N GLY A 153 -15.77 3.30 9.87
CA GLY A 153 -16.27 3.63 8.52
C GLY A 153 -15.96 2.57 7.46
N VAL A 154 -15.82 1.31 7.89
CA VAL A 154 -15.60 0.16 7.00
C VAL A 154 -16.91 -0.19 6.30
N ALA A 155 -16.92 -0.45 4.99
CA ALA A 155 -18.15 -0.91 4.34
C ALA A 155 -18.34 -2.42 4.57
N LYS A 156 -19.57 -2.84 4.86
CA LYS A 156 -19.91 -4.27 5.04
C LYS A 156 -19.53 -5.06 3.77
N GLY A 157 -18.89 -6.21 3.95
CA GLY A 157 -18.39 -7.07 2.89
C GLY A 157 -16.99 -6.74 2.37
N GLU A 158 -16.41 -5.59 2.75
CA GLU A 158 -15.03 -5.24 2.37
C GLU A 158 -14.01 -6.20 2.98
N ASN A 159 -12.95 -6.47 2.23
CA ASN A 159 -11.79 -7.19 2.75
C ASN A 159 -11.16 -6.41 3.90
N VAL A 160 -10.76 -7.11 4.96
CA VAL A 160 -10.04 -6.56 6.11
C VAL A 160 -8.65 -7.15 6.12
N TRP A 161 -7.67 -6.29 6.32
CA TRP A 161 -6.26 -6.62 6.21
C TRP A 161 -5.54 -6.35 7.50
N VAL A 162 -4.56 -7.19 7.81
CA VAL A 162 -3.61 -6.97 8.89
C VAL A 162 -2.20 -7.22 8.37
N ASN A 163 -1.35 -6.19 8.37
CA ASN A 163 0.03 -6.26 7.89
C ASN A 163 0.18 -6.89 6.47
N GLY A 164 -0.73 -6.54 5.56
CA GLY A 164 -0.70 -7.04 4.18
C GLY A 164 -1.36 -8.41 3.97
N THR A 165 -1.87 -9.05 5.04
CA THR A 165 -2.61 -10.31 4.95
C THR A 165 -4.12 -10.06 5.05
N VAL A 166 -4.89 -10.61 4.11
CA VAL A 166 -6.36 -10.58 4.17
C VAL A 166 -6.82 -11.56 5.25
N ILE A 167 -7.43 -11.03 6.31
CA ILE A 167 -7.90 -11.84 7.44
C ILE A 167 -9.35 -12.28 7.29
N GLY A 168 -10.13 -11.63 6.42
CA GLY A 168 -11.56 -11.85 6.35
C GLY A 168 -12.34 -10.67 5.77
N ARG A 169 -13.66 -10.68 5.96
CA ARG A 169 -14.58 -9.65 5.45
C ARG A 169 -15.29 -8.91 6.58
N ALA A 170 -15.51 -7.61 6.41
CA ALA A 170 -16.19 -6.80 7.40
C ALA A 170 -17.67 -7.16 7.54
N LYS A 171 -18.12 -7.42 8.77
CA LYS A 171 -19.53 -7.60 9.17
C LYS A 171 -20.15 -6.33 9.75
N SER A 172 -19.31 -5.37 10.14
CA SER A 172 -19.69 -4.12 10.80
C SER A 172 -18.96 -2.93 10.19
N GLU A 173 -19.46 -1.72 10.45
CA GLU A 173 -18.77 -0.48 10.09
C GLU A 173 -17.59 -0.16 11.01
N VAL A 174 -17.49 -0.87 12.12
CA VAL A 174 -16.37 -0.81 13.05
C VAL A 174 -15.73 -2.18 13.14
N VAL A 175 -14.43 -2.21 12.85
CA VAL A 175 -13.59 -3.39 12.94
C VAL A 175 -12.55 -3.17 14.03
N GLU A 176 -12.39 -4.16 14.90
CA GLU A 176 -11.41 -4.12 15.98
C GLU A 176 -10.54 -5.36 15.98
N LEU A 177 -9.26 -5.12 16.23
CA LEU A 177 -8.26 -6.12 16.54
C LEU A 177 -7.81 -5.89 17.99
N TYR A 178 -7.80 -6.95 18.80
CA TYR A 178 -7.43 -6.87 20.21
C TYR A 178 -6.85 -8.20 20.71
N GLN A 179 -6.18 -8.17 21.85
CA GLN A 179 -5.70 -9.39 22.51
C GLN A 179 -6.76 -9.88 23.51
N GLY A 180 -7.20 -11.12 23.34
CA GLY A 180 -8.07 -11.82 24.28
C GLY A 180 -7.37 -12.10 25.60
N ARG A 181 -8.16 -12.50 26.62
CA ARG A 181 -7.62 -12.86 27.95
C ARG A 181 -6.68 -14.07 27.92
N ASP A 182 -6.81 -14.90 26.89
CA ASP A 182 -5.97 -16.07 26.61
C ASP A 182 -4.67 -15.73 25.87
N GLY A 183 -4.41 -14.44 25.61
CA GLY A 183 -3.24 -13.97 24.87
C GLY A 183 -3.40 -14.05 23.35
N LYS A 184 -4.51 -14.58 22.84
CA LYS A 184 -4.73 -14.74 21.40
C LYS A 184 -5.26 -13.47 20.76
N ILE A 185 -4.91 -13.28 19.50
CA ILE A 185 -5.43 -12.22 18.64
C ILE A 185 -6.90 -12.50 18.33
N GLN A 186 -7.77 -11.56 18.62
CA GLN A 186 -9.22 -11.63 18.38
C GLN A 186 -9.69 -10.45 17.55
N PHE A 187 -10.83 -10.66 16.87
CA PHE A 187 -11.43 -9.69 15.96
C PHE A 187 -12.90 -9.47 16.30
N SER A 188 -13.33 -8.21 16.25
CA SER A 188 -14.73 -7.82 16.28
C SER A 188 -15.11 -7.13 14.97
N GLY A 189 -16.34 -7.37 14.51
CA GLY A 189 -16.84 -6.78 13.27
C GLY A 189 -16.28 -7.40 11.99
N VAL A 190 -15.62 -8.56 12.07
CA VAL A 190 -15.01 -9.27 10.93
C VAL A 190 -15.44 -10.74 10.92
N GLU A 191 -15.75 -11.26 9.74
CA GLU A 191 -15.79 -12.69 9.45
C GLU A 191 -14.39 -13.18 9.10
N VAL A 192 -13.72 -13.80 10.07
CA VAL A 192 -12.32 -14.20 9.95
C VAL A 192 -12.19 -15.54 9.24
N LYS A 193 -11.19 -15.67 8.36
CA LYS A 193 -10.76 -16.94 7.78
C LYS A 193 -9.92 -17.71 8.80
N GLU A 194 -10.41 -18.86 9.27
CA GLU A 194 -9.75 -19.63 10.34
C GLU A 194 -8.29 -20.00 10.02
N HIS A 195 -8.00 -20.43 8.78
CA HIS A 195 -6.65 -20.84 8.38
C HIS A 195 -5.62 -19.68 8.39
N VAL A 196 -6.07 -18.43 8.37
CA VAL A 196 -5.19 -17.24 8.37
C VAL A 196 -4.75 -16.88 9.79
N LEU A 197 -5.47 -17.31 10.83
CA LEU A 197 -5.17 -16.96 12.23
C LEU A 197 -3.76 -17.40 12.67
N ASN A 198 -3.30 -18.54 12.16
CA ASN A 198 -1.94 -19.05 12.45
C ASN A 198 -0.85 -18.07 11.97
N ARG A 199 -1.13 -17.26 10.94
CA ARG A 199 -0.19 -16.25 10.42
C ARG A 199 -0.10 -15.01 11.33
N LEU A 200 -0.95 -14.90 12.36
CA LEU A 200 -1.07 -13.72 13.23
C LEU A 200 -0.65 -13.99 14.69
N GLU A 201 -0.20 -15.19 15.05
CA GLU A 201 0.09 -15.58 16.44
C GLU A 201 1.11 -14.67 17.15
N ASN A 202 2.07 -14.09 16.41
CA ASN A 202 3.12 -13.21 16.95
C ASN A 202 2.91 -11.73 16.60
N LEU A 203 1.66 -11.32 16.34
CA LEU A 203 1.35 -9.96 15.92
C LEU A 203 1.50 -8.96 17.08
N ASP A 204 2.39 -7.98 16.88
CA ASP A 204 2.43 -6.76 17.71
C ASP A 204 1.23 -5.86 17.35
N ILE A 205 0.19 -5.91 18.19
CA ILE A 205 -1.06 -5.14 17.99
C ILE A 205 -0.78 -3.64 17.91
N GLU A 206 0.16 -3.12 18.71
CA GLU A 206 0.45 -1.68 18.72
C GLU A 206 1.00 -1.22 17.38
N LYS A 207 1.81 -2.06 16.72
CA LYS A 207 2.41 -1.77 15.42
C LYS A 207 1.60 -2.23 14.23
N ALA A 208 0.61 -3.10 14.42
CA ALA A 208 -0.21 -3.66 13.36
C ALA A 208 -0.82 -2.56 12.46
N ILE A 209 -0.80 -2.77 11.15
CA ILE A 209 -1.46 -1.91 10.18
C ILE A 209 -2.75 -2.62 9.79
N ILE A 210 -3.89 -1.96 10.02
CA ILE A 210 -5.21 -2.47 9.66
C ILE A 210 -5.81 -1.58 8.58
N ARG A 211 -6.32 -2.20 7.51
CA ARG A 211 -6.93 -1.53 6.36
C ARG A 211 -8.20 -2.26 5.95
N SER A 212 -9.09 -1.56 5.23
CA SER A 212 -10.27 -2.17 4.61
C SER A 212 -10.42 -1.83 3.13
N GLY A 213 -11.01 -2.76 2.39
CA GLY A 213 -11.31 -2.66 0.97
C GLY A 213 -10.14 -3.12 0.08
N VAL A 214 -10.06 -2.53 -1.10
CA VAL A 214 -9.05 -2.81 -2.12
C VAL A 214 -7.87 -1.84 -2.03
N ILE A 215 -6.76 -2.23 -2.65
CA ILE A 215 -5.49 -1.50 -2.65
C ILE A 215 -5.58 -0.12 -3.32
N ARG A 216 -6.36 -0.02 -4.40
CA ARG A 216 -6.62 1.21 -5.17
C ARG A 216 -8.05 1.16 -5.68
N ARG A 217 -8.85 2.21 -5.45
CA ARG A 217 -10.27 2.27 -5.86
C ARG A 217 -10.52 2.97 -7.17
N THR A 218 -9.52 3.68 -7.61
CA THR A 218 -9.46 4.41 -8.87
C THR A 218 -8.68 3.58 -9.88
N SER A 219 -8.94 3.79 -11.16
CA SER A 219 -8.16 3.19 -12.23
C SER A 219 -7.62 4.32 -13.10
N ARG A 220 -6.39 4.13 -13.57
CA ARG A 220 -5.69 5.03 -14.48
C ARG A 220 -4.85 4.18 -15.41
N GLU A 221 -4.68 4.65 -16.64
CA GLU A 221 -3.81 4.00 -17.61
C GLU A 221 -2.39 3.82 -17.02
N PRO A 222 -1.89 2.58 -16.94
CA PRO A 222 -0.56 2.29 -16.43
C PRO A 222 0.52 3.01 -17.22
N ARG A 223 1.47 3.62 -16.51
CA ARG A 223 2.71 4.12 -17.10
C ARG A 223 3.89 3.31 -16.60
N SER A 224 4.87 3.05 -17.46
CA SER A 224 6.16 2.52 -17.00
C SER A 224 7.16 3.65 -16.77
N MET A 225 7.93 3.51 -15.69
CA MET A 225 9.13 4.28 -15.35
C MET A 225 10.24 3.26 -15.09
N PRO A 226 10.93 2.78 -16.15
CA PRO A 226 11.96 1.77 -16.03
C PRO A 226 13.11 2.24 -15.13
N THR A 227 13.69 1.29 -14.41
CA THR A 227 14.81 1.51 -13.49
C THR A 227 16.08 0.84 -14.01
N LYS A 228 17.24 1.27 -13.49
CA LYS A 228 18.50 0.59 -13.76
C LYS A 228 18.52 -0.76 -13.05
N LYS A 229 18.50 -1.84 -13.84
CA LYS A 229 18.41 -3.21 -13.32
C LYS A 229 19.69 -3.69 -12.65
N LYS A 230 19.54 -4.29 -11.47
CA LYS A 230 20.51 -5.16 -10.80
C LYS A 230 20.33 -6.58 -11.33
N LYS A 231 21.42 -7.31 -11.51
CA LYS A 231 21.40 -8.72 -11.95
C LYS A 231 21.01 -9.67 -10.82
N VAL A 232 19.82 -9.46 -10.25
CA VAL A 232 19.27 -10.27 -9.16
C VAL A 232 17.81 -10.64 -9.43
N VAL A 233 17.41 -11.78 -8.89
CA VAL A 233 16.03 -12.22 -8.76
C VAL A 233 15.65 -12.14 -7.29
N CYS A 234 14.49 -11.56 -6.99
CA CYS A 234 13.97 -11.48 -5.64
C CYS A 234 12.75 -12.40 -5.48
N ILE A 235 12.40 -12.75 -4.25
CA ILE A 235 11.17 -13.49 -3.94
C ILE A 235 10.21 -12.63 -3.10
N ILE A 236 8.93 -12.67 -3.45
CA ILE A 236 7.84 -12.11 -2.64
C ILE A 236 6.89 -13.26 -2.33
N ASP A 237 7.02 -13.77 -1.12
CA ASP A 237 6.01 -14.57 -0.45
C ASP A 237 5.47 -13.64 0.63
N HIS A 238 4.22 -13.19 0.50
CA HIS A 238 3.51 -12.16 1.29
C HIS A 238 4.08 -10.71 1.27
N ASP A 239 3.22 -9.75 1.66
CA ASP A 239 3.51 -8.31 1.74
C ASP A 239 4.06 -7.66 0.44
N ALA A 240 3.32 -7.87 -0.65
CA ALA A 240 3.64 -7.31 -1.95
C ALA A 240 3.78 -5.78 -1.95
N GLU A 241 2.93 -5.04 -1.22
CA GLU A 241 2.99 -3.57 -1.17
C GLU A 241 4.35 -3.08 -0.66
N ARG A 242 4.89 -3.67 0.40
CA ARG A 242 6.18 -3.22 0.94
C ARG A 242 7.35 -3.68 0.07
N LEU A 243 7.33 -4.93 -0.39
CA LEU A 243 8.48 -5.55 -1.06
C LEU A 243 8.60 -5.14 -2.53
N ALA A 244 7.50 -4.91 -3.25
CA ALA A 244 7.56 -4.54 -4.66
C ALA A 244 8.38 -3.27 -4.90
N HIS A 245 8.18 -2.23 -4.08
CA HIS A 245 8.98 -1.01 -4.22
C HIS A 245 10.46 -1.21 -3.82
N LYS A 246 10.75 -2.09 -2.85
CA LYS A 246 12.13 -2.47 -2.49
C LYS A 246 12.83 -3.15 -3.67
N PHE A 247 12.10 -3.98 -4.41
CA PHE A 247 12.62 -4.76 -5.54
C PHE A 247 12.48 -4.06 -6.89
N ARG A 248 12.20 -2.74 -6.91
CA ARG A 248 12.06 -1.93 -8.13
C ARG A 248 13.28 -1.92 -9.05
N ASP A 249 14.45 -2.39 -8.59
CA ASP A 249 15.67 -2.50 -9.39
C ASP A 249 16.01 -3.95 -9.75
N ALA A 250 15.21 -4.95 -9.36
CA ALA A 250 15.47 -6.35 -9.68
C ALA A 250 15.29 -6.63 -11.18
N SER A 251 15.96 -7.67 -11.70
CA SER A 251 15.77 -8.12 -13.08
C SER A 251 14.50 -8.96 -13.25
N ALA A 252 14.09 -9.69 -12.21
CA ALA A 252 12.85 -10.47 -12.17
C ALA A 252 12.44 -10.71 -10.71
N VAL A 253 11.19 -11.07 -10.48
CA VAL A 253 10.70 -11.44 -9.15
C VAL A 253 9.87 -12.72 -9.20
N VAL A 254 10.11 -13.66 -8.29
CA VAL A 254 9.23 -14.81 -8.06
C VAL A 254 8.19 -14.42 -7.01
N THR A 255 6.90 -14.58 -7.32
CA THR A 255 5.82 -14.23 -6.39
C THR A 255 5.01 -15.46 -6.04
N ILE A 256 4.55 -15.58 -4.79
CA ILE A 256 3.79 -16.74 -4.32
C ILE A 256 2.50 -16.29 -3.62
N GLY A 257 1.41 -16.94 -4.01
CA GLY A 257 0.04 -16.64 -3.61
C GLY A 257 -0.67 -15.74 -4.62
N ASP A 258 -1.97 -15.94 -4.80
CA ASP A 258 -2.81 -15.24 -5.78
C ASP A 258 -2.79 -13.72 -5.59
N ASP A 259 -3.12 -13.29 -4.38
CA ASP A 259 -3.13 -11.90 -3.96
C ASP A 259 -1.75 -11.24 -4.07
N THR A 260 -0.72 -11.91 -3.55
CA THR A 260 0.67 -11.43 -3.63
C THR A 260 1.08 -11.25 -5.08
N THR A 261 0.81 -12.23 -5.94
CA THR A 261 1.15 -12.23 -7.36
C THR A 261 0.43 -11.11 -8.09
N ARG A 262 -0.86 -10.93 -7.82
CA ARG A 262 -1.66 -9.86 -8.44
C ARG A 262 -1.11 -8.48 -8.09
N VAL A 263 -0.88 -8.22 -6.81
CA VAL A 263 -0.42 -6.92 -6.32
C VAL A 263 1.02 -6.64 -6.73
N ALA A 264 1.91 -7.62 -6.56
CA ALA A 264 3.29 -7.47 -6.95
C ALA A 264 3.43 -7.30 -8.46
N GLY A 265 2.70 -8.07 -9.27
CA GLY A 265 2.67 -7.93 -10.72
C GLY A 265 2.25 -6.54 -11.17
N ASP A 266 1.16 -6.02 -10.61
CA ASP A 266 0.67 -4.68 -10.93
C ASP A 266 1.70 -3.60 -10.56
N LEU A 267 2.24 -3.64 -9.33
CA LEU A 267 3.22 -2.66 -8.86
C LEU A 267 4.55 -2.74 -9.64
N LEU A 268 5.06 -3.94 -9.89
CA LEU A 268 6.34 -4.18 -10.56
C LEU A 268 6.29 -3.91 -12.07
N SER A 269 5.11 -4.01 -12.68
CA SER A 269 4.91 -3.65 -14.09
C SER A 269 5.28 -2.20 -14.39
N ARG A 270 5.05 -1.27 -13.43
CA ARG A 270 5.46 0.15 -13.55
C ARG A 270 6.97 0.31 -13.64
N TYR A 271 7.74 -0.66 -13.17
CA TYR A 271 9.20 -0.62 -13.27
C TYR A 271 9.72 -1.49 -14.42
N ASP A 272 8.87 -2.04 -15.30
CA ASP A 272 9.24 -3.05 -16.31
C ASP A 272 9.97 -4.24 -15.68
N ILE A 273 9.43 -4.79 -14.58
CA ILE A 273 9.97 -6.00 -13.93
C ILE A 273 9.02 -7.17 -14.17
N PRO A 274 9.46 -8.20 -14.90
CA PRO A 274 8.68 -9.42 -15.07
C PRO A 274 8.61 -10.22 -13.78
N ILE A 275 7.50 -10.92 -13.61
CA ILE A 275 7.30 -11.85 -12.49
C ILE A 275 7.16 -13.29 -12.97
N ILE A 276 7.61 -14.24 -12.16
CA ILE A 276 7.15 -15.63 -12.21
C ILE A 276 6.22 -15.82 -11.02
N GLY A 277 4.92 -15.71 -11.28
CA GLY A 277 3.88 -15.82 -10.27
C GLY A 277 3.43 -17.26 -10.08
N ILE A 278 3.23 -17.65 -8.82
CA ILE A 278 2.78 -18.98 -8.44
C ILE A 278 1.53 -18.81 -7.60
N THR A 279 0.44 -19.38 -8.11
CA THR A 279 -0.92 -19.19 -7.58
C THR A 279 -1.63 -20.53 -7.47
N ASP A 280 -2.74 -20.60 -6.75
CA ASP A 280 -3.57 -21.80 -6.65
C ASP A 280 -5.04 -21.54 -7.07
N GLY A 281 -5.37 -20.29 -7.39
CA GLY A 281 -6.67 -19.87 -7.89
C GLY A 281 -7.65 -19.40 -6.81
N ASP A 282 -7.18 -19.02 -5.61
CA ASP A 282 -8.01 -18.62 -4.47
C ASP A 282 -8.07 -17.09 -4.15
N GLU A 283 -7.80 -16.24 -5.15
CA GLU A 283 -7.78 -14.77 -5.05
C GLU A 283 -8.93 -14.13 -4.22
N ASP A 284 -8.60 -13.17 -3.34
CA ASP A 284 -9.56 -12.48 -2.47
C ASP A 284 -10.22 -11.24 -3.10
N GLY A 285 -9.82 -10.87 -4.32
CA GLY A 285 -10.34 -9.73 -5.06
C GLY A 285 -9.88 -8.39 -4.48
N ILE A 286 -8.64 -8.34 -3.98
CA ILE A 286 -8.03 -7.17 -3.35
C ILE A 286 -7.44 -6.13 -4.31
N CYS A 287 -7.19 -6.55 -5.55
CA CYS A 287 -6.56 -5.77 -6.60
C CYS A 287 -7.24 -6.08 -7.93
N SER A 288 -7.97 -5.10 -8.46
CA SER A 288 -8.65 -5.22 -9.75
C SER A 288 -7.68 -5.15 -10.92
N ASP A 289 -6.56 -4.46 -10.75
CA ASP A 289 -5.57 -4.25 -11.81
C ASP A 289 -4.81 -5.54 -12.09
N ARG A 290 -4.66 -5.88 -13.38
CA ARG A 290 -4.04 -7.14 -13.87
C ARG A 290 -2.77 -6.88 -14.67
N ASN A 291 -2.10 -5.76 -14.41
CA ASN A 291 -0.93 -5.38 -15.18
C ASN A 291 0.24 -6.32 -14.87
N LEU A 292 0.95 -6.70 -15.92
CA LEU A 292 2.13 -7.55 -15.85
C LEU A 292 3.16 -7.00 -16.84
N ALA A 293 4.43 -6.98 -16.43
CA ALA A 293 5.48 -6.61 -17.36
C ALA A 293 5.63 -7.70 -18.45
N PRO A 294 6.04 -7.33 -19.67
CA PRO A 294 6.43 -8.29 -20.70
C PRO A 294 7.43 -9.34 -20.20
N GLY A 295 7.23 -10.59 -20.60
CA GLY A 295 8.04 -11.73 -20.13
C GLY A 295 7.59 -12.32 -18.79
N SER A 296 6.53 -11.81 -18.17
CA SER A 296 5.95 -12.42 -16.97
C SER A 296 5.27 -13.76 -17.27
N VAL A 297 5.31 -14.67 -16.31
CA VAL A 297 4.70 -16.01 -16.36
C VAL A 297 3.89 -16.23 -15.09
N ILE A 298 2.66 -16.74 -15.22
CA ILE A 298 1.82 -17.12 -14.07
C ILE A 298 1.58 -18.63 -14.14
N LEU A 299 2.05 -19.36 -13.12
CA LEU A 299 1.81 -20.78 -12.93
C LEU A 299 0.70 -20.96 -11.89
N THR A 300 -0.45 -21.44 -12.35
CA THR A 300 -1.56 -21.80 -11.47
C THR A 300 -1.48 -23.28 -11.14
N LEU A 301 -1.31 -23.59 -9.86
CA LEU A 301 -1.26 -24.93 -9.30
C LEU A 301 -2.66 -25.46 -8.96
N GLU A 302 -2.74 -26.71 -8.52
CA GLU A 302 -3.94 -27.20 -7.84
C GLU A 302 -4.18 -26.47 -6.51
N LYS A 303 -5.44 -26.41 -6.09
CA LYS A 303 -5.86 -25.64 -4.91
C LYS A 303 -5.11 -26.07 -3.64
N GLY A 304 -4.61 -25.10 -2.88
CA GLY A 304 -3.88 -25.24 -1.63
C GLY A 304 -2.40 -25.61 -1.79
N MET A 305 -1.86 -25.58 -3.01
CA MET A 305 -0.48 -26.01 -3.30
C MET A 305 0.54 -24.86 -3.30
N ASP A 306 0.11 -23.60 -3.28
CA ASP A 306 0.99 -22.44 -3.23
C ASP A 306 1.85 -22.40 -1.95
N ASP A 307 1.28 -22.75 -0.79
CA ASP A 307 2.00 -22.87 0.49
C ASP A 307 3.08 -23.98 0.45
N VAL A 308 2.85 -25.05 -0.32
CA VAL A 308 3.83 -26.12 -0.54
C VAL A 308 4.92 -25.65 -1.49
N ALA A 309 4.53 -25.03 -2.60
CA ALA A 309 5.43 -24.45 -3.58
C ALA A 309 6.35 -23.39 -2.95
N ALA A 310 5.82 -22.57 -2.02
CA ALA A 310 6.57 -21.58 -1.27
C ALA A 310 7.77 -22.21 -0.54
N LYS A 311 7.53 -23.30 0.19
CA LYS A 311 8.57 -24.01 0.95
C LYS A 311 9.61 -24.62 0.01
N VAL A 312 9.18 -25.20 -1.10
CA VAL A 312 10.06 -25.82 -2.09
C VAL A 312 10.98 -24.78 -2.72
N ILE A 313 10.42 -23.66 -3.21
CA ILE A 313 11.19 -22.61 -3.90
C ILE A 313 12.14 -21.90 -2.95
N LYS A 314 11.68 -21.54 -1.75
CA LYS A 314 12.54 -20.92 -0.73
C LYS A 314 13.75 -21.78 -0.42
N LYS A 315 13.55 -23.09 -0.24
CA LYS A 315 14.62 -24.01 0.13
C LYS A 315 15.53 -24.37 -1.05
N GLN A 316 14.97 -24.72 -2.20
CA GLN A 316 15.75 -25.29 -3.33
C GLN A 316 16.37 -24.21 -4.22
N ILE A 317 15.64 -23.12 -4.48
CA ILE A 317 16.09 -22.06 -5.39
C ILE A 317 16.79 -20.94 -4.61
N PHE A 318 16.13 -20.43 -3.58
CA PHE A 318 16.61 -19.28 -2.82
C PHE A 318 17.50 -19.64 -1.63
N LYS A 319 17.56 -20.91 -1.21
CA LYS A 319 18.34 -21.37 -0.05
C LYS A 319 18.06 -20.56 1.22
N ASP A 320 16.79 -20.26 1.46
CA ASP A 320 16.28 -19.43 2.56
C ASP A 320 16.75 -17.95 2.55
N GLU A 321 17.37 -17.51 1.45
CA GLU A 321 17.65 -16.09 1.17
C GLU A 321 16.46 -15.43 0.47
N ASN A 322 16.52 -14.09 0.33
CA ASN A 322 15.48 -13.34 -0.39
C ASN A 322 15.88 -12.95 -1.82
N GLU A 323 17.14 -13.14 -2.19
CA GLU A 323 17.70 -12.69 -3.46
C GLU A 323 18.74 -13.69 -4.00
N ILE A 324 18.75 -13.94 -5.31
CA ILE A 324 19.75 -14.77 -6.00
C ILE A 324 20.28 -14.08 -7.26
N PRO A 325 21.45 -14.46 -7.80
CA PRO A 325 21.96 -13.92 -9.06
C PRO A 325 21.03 -14.21 -10.24
N PHE A 326 20.79 -13.20 -11.09
CA PHE A 326 20.00 -13.34 -12.31
C PHE A 326 20.87 -13.76 -13.50
N ARG A 327 20.43 -14.78 -14.24
CA ARG A 327 21.03 -15.24 -15.50
C ARG A 327 20.16 -14.85 -16.69
N SER A 328 18.96 -15.42 -16.78
CA SER A 328 17.95 -15.11 -17.78
C SER A 328 16.55 -15.46 -17.24
N LEU A 329 15.49 -14.97 -17.88
CA LEU A 329 14.11 -15.34 -17.52
C LEU A 329 13.82 -16.81 -17.82
N ASN A 330 14.30 -17.33 -18.95
CA ASN A 330 14.12 -18.72 -19.32
C ASN A 330 14.79 -19.67 -18.31
N ASP A 331 16.02 -19.37 -17.87
CA ASP A 331 16.70 -20.18 -16.86
C ASP A 331 15.92 -20.16 -15.54
N LEU A 332 15.39 -19.00 -15.15
CA LEU A 332 14.60 -18.86 -13.93
C LEU A 332 13.28 -19.65 -14.03
N GLU A 333 12.58 -19.58 -15.16
CA GLU A 333 11.36 -20.36 -15.40
C GLU A 333 11.63 -21.86 -15.34
N LEU A 334 12.69 -22.33 -16.00
CA LEU A 334 13.10 -23.73 -15.96
C LEU A 334 13.43 -24.18 -14.52
N MET A 335 14.19 -23.39 -13.78
CA MET A 335 14.49 -23.68 -12.37
C MET A 335 13.23 -23.79 -11.51
N VAL A 336 12.24 -22.91 -11.71
CA VAL A 336 10.95 -22.97 -11.00
C VAL A 336 10.16 -24.21 -11.39
N MET A 337 10.06 -24.52 -12.68
CA MET A 337 9.34 -25.71 -13.14
C MET A 337 10.00 -27.02 -12.68
N GLU A 338 11.33 -27.10 -12.67
CA GLU A 338 12.07 -28.24 -12.15
C GLU A 338 11.85 -28.41 -10.65
N ALA A 339 11.93 -27.33 -9.87
CA ALA A 339 11.68 -27.39 -8.43
C ALA A 339 10.24 -27.84 -8.12
N LEU A 340 9.27 -27.43 -8.94
CA LEU A 340 7.86 -27.77 -8.80
C LEU A 340 7.43 -29.01 -9.59
N SER A 341 8.34 -29.83 -10.11
CA SER A 341 8.00 -30.96 -10.99
C SER A 341 7.07 -32.01 -10.33
N ALA A 342 7.08 -32.08 -9.00
CA ALA A 342 6.21 -32.95 -8.20
C ALA A 342 4.91 -32.26 -7.73
N VAL A 343 4.72 -30.97 -8.04
CA VAL A 343 3.54 -30.19 -7.67
C VAL A 343 2.62 -30.08 -8.88
N PRO A 344 1.34 -30.52 -8.78
CA PRO A 344 0.44 -30.53 -9.92
C PRO A 344 0.13 -29.10 -10.37
N THR A 345 0.42 -28.82 -11.64
CA THR A 345 0.17 -27.53 -12.30
C THR A 345 -1.10 -27.62 -13.15
N LYS A 346 -2.01 -26.68 -12.95
CA LYS A 346 -3.30 -26.59 -13.66
C LYS A 346 -3.20 -25.80 -14.95
N SER A 347 -2.50 -24.66 -14.95
CA SER A 347 -2.32 -23.83 -16.14
C SER A 347 -1.07 -22.97 -16.06
N VAL A 348 -0.58 -22.53 -17.23
CA VAL A 348 0.52 -21.58 -17.34
C VAL A 348 0.13 -20.47 -18.32
N GLU A 349 0.12 -19.23 -17.83
CA GLU A 349 -0.16 -18.03 -18.62
C GLU A 349 1.14 -17.26 -18.86
N ARG A 350 1.33 -16.71 -20.06
CA ARG A 350 2.55 -15.97 -20.42
C ARG A 350 2.22 -14.63 -21.04
N VAL A 351 2.90 -13.60 -20.58
CA VAL A 351 2.92 -12.29 -21.23
C VAL A 351 4.08 -12.28 -22.22
N PRO A 352 3.84 -12.07 -23.52
CA PRO A 352 4.92 -12.05 -24.52
C PRO A 352 6.01 -11.06 -24.11
N PRO A 353 7.30 -11.37 -24.33
CA PRO A 353 8.37 -10.39 -24.16
C PRO A 353 8.18 -9.26 -25.19
N ARG A 354 8.71 -8.06 -24.90
CA ARG A 354 8.75 -7.03 -25.93
C ARG A 354 9.68 -7.50 -27.06
N SER A 355 9.34 -7.17 -28.29
CA SER A 355 10.10 -7.56 -29.48
C SER A 355 11.51 -6.96 -29.56
N ASP A 356 11.84 -6.01 -28.66
CA ASP A 356 13.11 -5.29 -28.55
C ASP A 356 13.98 -5.75 -27.35
N TRP A 357 13.63 -6.87 -26.69
CA TRP A 357 14.38 -7.45 -25.56
C TRP A 357 15.27 -8.63 -25.96
#